data_AF-A0A2E8R732-F1
#
_entry.id   AF-A0A2E8R732-F1
#
_cell.length_a   1.000
_cell.length_b   1.000
_cell.length_c   1.000
_cell.angle_alpha   90.00
_cell.angle_beta   90.00
_cell.angle_gamma   90.00
#
_symmetry.space_group_name_H-M   'P 1'
#
loop_
_entity.id
_entity.type
_entity.pdbx_description
1 polymer ?
#
loop_
_entity_poly.entity_id
_entity_poly.type
_entity_poly.pdbx_seq_one_letter_code
_entity_poly.pdbx_strand_id
1 'polypeptide(L)'
;MNDLKFTTAGEYMSSPKVYEENIDYELTPASDNEYGWNVRILVGPFVETVIRFGNLAANEKEGHLSFNFKVIQSPDPDLTENDESLQEEAGKILNSIIERGLKDGSVLTTERKKN
;
A
#
# COMPACT_ATOMS: atom_id res chain seq x y z
N MET A 1 25.45 -6.02 23.78
CA MET A 1 24.16 -6.40 24.39
C MET A 1 23.18 -5.32 23.97
N ASN A 2 22.29 -5.60 23.03
CA ASN A 2 21.36 -4.58 22.53
C ASN A 2 20.33 -4.26 23.61
N ASP A 3 20.35 -3.03 24.09
CA ASP A 3 19.32 -2.43 24.93
C ASP A 3 17.96 -2.50 24.24
N LEU A 4 17.18 -3.51 24.59
CA LEU A 4 15.74 -3.52 24.37
C LEU A 4 15.14 -2.48 25.32
N LYS A 5 14.89 -1.28 24.78
CA LYS A 5 14.07 -0.28 25.46
C LYS A 5 12.62 -0.76 25.42
N PHE A 6 12.16 -1.31 26.53
CA PHE A 6 10.74 -1.57 26.77
C PHE A 6 10.06 -0.21 27.03
N THR A 7 9.43 0.36 26.01
CA THR A 7 8.65 1.60 26.14
C THR A 7 7.20 1.26 26.49
N THR A 8 6.69 1.92 27.53
CA THR A 8 5.35 1.81 28.12
C THR A 8 4.23 1.88 27.06
N ALA A 9 3.20 1.06 27.24
CA ALA A 9 2.05 0.81 26.35
C ALA A 9 1.19 2.02 25.92
N GLY A 10 1.58 3.26 26.25
CA GLY A 10 0.85 4.49 25.92
C GLY A 10 1.44 5.31 24.75
N GLU A 11 2.69 5.09 24.34
CA GLU A 11 3.34 5.85 23.26
C GLU A 11 3.28 5.18 21.88
N TYR A 12 2.74 3.96 21.78
CA TYR A 12 2.59 3.24 20.50
C TYR A 12 1.36 3.64 19.67
N MET A 13 0.61 4.67 20.06
CA MET A 13 -0.57 5.13 19.31
C MET A 13 -0.27 6.19 18.23
N SER A 14 0.99 6.50 17.90
CA SER A 14 1.27 7.59 16.95
C SER A 14 2.47 7.43 16.03
N SER A 15 3.03 6.22 15.84
CA SER A 15 3.85 5.96 14.66
C SER A 15 2.99 5.29 13.59
N PRO A 16 2.81 5.88 12.40
CA PRO A 16 2.17 5.15 11.30
C PRO A 16 2.97 3.86 11.07
N LYS A 17 2.29 2.72 11.07
CA LYS A 17 2.92 1.44 10.72
C LYS A 17 3.48 1.58 9.31
N VAL A 18 4.79 1.47 9.18
CA VAL A 18 5.46 1.41 7.87
C VAL A 18 5.38 -0.04 7.42
N TYR A 19 4.80 -0.27 6.25
CA TYR A 19 4.67 -1.61 5.69
C TYR A 19 5.95 -1.95 4.92
N GLU A 20 6.47 -3.15 5.15
CA GLU A 20 7.68 -3.64 4.49
C GLU A 20 7.36 -4.67 3.41
N GLU A 21 7.94 -4.48 2.23
CA GLU A 21 7.84 -5.41 1.11
C GLU A 21 8.51 -6.76 1.45
N ASN A 22 7.88 -7.87 1.09
CA ASN A 22 8.24 -9.26 1.46
C ASN A 22 8.10 -9.59 2.96
N ILE A 23 7.53 -8.69 3.77
CA ILE A 23 7.24 -8.92 5.19
C ILE A 23 5.74 -8.73 5.44
N ASP A 24 5.23 -7.52 5.17
CA ASP A 24 3.82 -7.19 5.34
C ASP A 24 3.01 -7.35 4.05
N TYR A 25 3.65 -7.11 2.90
CA TYR A 25 3.03 -7.23 1.59
C TYR A 25 4.02 -7.67 0.52
N GLU A 26 3.54 -8.26 -0.57
CA GLU A 26 4.34 -8.54 -1.78
C GLU A 26 3.83 -7.67 -2.93
N LEU A 27 4.73 -6.95 -3.60
CA LEU A 27 4.41 -6.18 -4.80
C LEU A 27 4.79 -6.99 -6.03
N THR A 28 3.83 -7.25 -6.92
CA THR A 28 4.06 -8.01 -8.16
C THR A 28 3.45 -7.25 -9.35
N PRO A 29 4.19 -7.03 -10.45
CA PRO A 29 3.61 -6.44 -11.65
C PRO A 29 2.51 -7.36 -12.21
N ALA A 30 1.39 -6.78 -12.65
CA ALA A 30 0.32 -7.56 -13.25
C ALA A 30 0.78 -8.12 -14.60
N SER A 31 0.71 -9.44 -14.75
CA SER A 31 1.14 -10.13 -15.98
C SER A 31 0.27 -9.82 -17.21
N ASP A 32 -0.96 -9.37 -16.98
CA ASP A 32 -1.99 -9.17 -18.01
C ASP A 32 -2.18 -7.70 -18.42
N ASN A 33 -1.65 -6.75 -17.64
CA ASN A 33 -1.77 -5.32 -17.92
C ASN A 33 -0.52 -4.60 -17.41
N GLU A 34 0.24 -3.98 -18.31
CA GLU A 34 1.54 -3.31 -18.04
C GLU A 34 1.47 -2.20 -16.99
N TYR A 35 0.26 -1.73 -16.64
CA TYR A 35 0.05 -0.63 -15.70
C TYR A 35 -0.58 -1.07 -14.37
N GLY A 36 -0.86 -2.36 -14.16
CA GLY A 36 -1.44 -2.86 -12.91
C GLY A 36 -0.35 -3.31 -11.94
N TRP A 37 -0.41 -2.86 -10.69
CA TRP A 37 0.41 -3.43 -9.61
C TRP A 37 -0.46 -4.30 -8.71
N ASN A 38 -0.15 -5.59 -8.64
CA ASN A 38 -0.76 -6.49 -7.67
C ASN A 38 -0.01 -6.36 -6.35
N VAL A 39 -0.76 -6.21 -5.27
CA VAL A 39 -0.25 -6.20 -3.90
C VAL A 39 -0.93 -7.33 -3.15
N ARG A 40 -0.14 -8.30 -2.71
CA ARG A 40 -0.58 -9.39 -1.85
C ARG A 40 -0.30 -9.02 -0.41
N ILE A 41 -1.32 -9.09 0.44
CA ILE A 41 -1.19 -8.84 1.88
C ILE A 41 -0.71 -10.12 2.57
N LEU A 42 0.38 -10.05 3.32
CA LEU A 42 0.98 -11.20 4.01
C LEU A 42 0.63 -11.29 5.49
N VAL A 43 0.23 -10.17 6.09
CA VAL A 43 -0.07 -10.09 7.53
C VAL A 43 -1.31 -9.22 7.78
N GLY A 44 -1.95 -9.42 8.93
CA GLY A 44 -3.12 -8.65 9.33
C GLY A 44 -4.44 -9.32 8.94
N PRO A 45 -5.55 -8.55 8.98
CA PRO A 45 -6.90 -9.11 8.82
C PRO A 45 -7.23 -9.56 7.39
N PHE A 46 -6.51 -9.05 6.38
CA PHE A 46 -6.71 -9.35 4.97
C PHE A 46 -5.62 -10.27 4.39
N VAL A 47 -5.04 -11.14 5.21
CA VAL A 47 -3.96 -12.04 4.81
C VAL A 47 -4.34 -12.86 3.56
N GLU A 48 -3.37 -13.03 2.66
CA GLU A 48 -3.53 -13.68 1.36
C GLU A 48 -4.50 -13.00 0.39
N THR A 49 -4.99 -11.81 0.71
CA THR A 49 -5.76 -11.00 -0.24
C THR A 49 -4.81 -10.34 -1.23
N VAL A 50 -5.09 -10.53 -2.51
CA VAL A 50 -4.41 -9.87 -3.63
C VAL A 50 -5.31 -8.76 -4.14
N ILE A 51 -4.87 -7.52 -3.91
CA ILE A 51 -5.49 -6.33 -4.50
C ILE A 51 -4.67 -5.86 -5.71
N ARG A 52 -5.31 -5.23 -6.68
CA ARG A 52 -4.65 -4.59 -7.80
C ARG A 52 -4.88 -3.09 -7.75
N PHE A 53 -3.82 -2.32 -7.56
CA PHE A 53 -3.88 -0.88 -7.74
C PHE A 53 -4.00 -0.54 -9.23
N GLY A 54 -4.93 0.36 -9.53
CA GLY A 54 -5.14 0.93 -10.84
C GLY A 54 -4.65 2.37 -10.88
N ASN A 55 -5.54 3.29 -11.24
CA ASN A 55 -5.21 4.70 -11.35
C ASN A 55 -4.99 5.35 -9.98
N LEU A 56 -3.81 5.96 -9.83
CA LEU A 56 -3.44 6.84 -8.74
C LEU A 56 -3.59 8.29 -9.21
N ALA A 57 -4.29 9.11 -8.45
CA ALA A 57 -4.51 10.53 -8.72
C ALA A 57 -4.17 11.34 -7.47
N ALA A 58 -3.05 12.05 -7.50
CA ALA A 58 -2.71 13.02 -6.47
C ALA A 58 -3.54 14.29 -6.68
N ASN A 59 -4.32 14.69 -5.68
CA ASN A 59 -5.00 15.98 -5.68
C ASN A 59 -4.11 17.01 -4.98
N GLU A 60 -3.37 17.77 -5.78
CA GLU A 60 -2.42 18.79 -5.33
C GLU A 60 -3.07 19.93 -4.51
N LYS A 61 -4.39 20.15 -4.64
CA LYS A 61 -5.08 21.24 -3.94
C LYS A 61 -5.43 20.92 -2.50
N GLU A 62 -5.74 19.66 -2.23
CA GLU A 62 -6.17 19.23 -0.90
C GLU A 62 -5.08 18.40 -0.21
N GLY A 63 -4.02 18.00 -0.93
CA GLY A 63 -2.96 17.16 -0.37
C GLY A 63 -3.39 15.70 -0.16
N HIS A 64 -4.47 15.27 -0.78
CA HIS A 64 -4.99 13.91 -0.69
C HIS A 64 -4.63 13.11 -1.96
N LEU A 65 -4.23 11.85 -1.77
CA LEU A 65 -4.01 10.90 -2.85
C LEU A 65 -5.26 10.03 -3.01
N SER A 66 -5.94 10.16 -4.14
CA SER A 66 -7.06 9.29 -4.51
C SER A 66 -6.53 8.11 -5.32
N PHE A 67 -6.89 6.89 -4.95
CA PHE A 67 -6.51 5.69 -5.68
C PHE A 67 -7.71 4.79 -5.91
N ASN A 68 -7.63 3.99 -6.97
CA ASN A 68 -8.60 2.92 -7.22
C ASN A 68 -7.87 1.58 -7.13
N PHE A 69 -8.54 0.59 -6.55
CA PHE A 69 -8.06 -0.78 -6.54
C PHE A 69 -9.21 -1.76 -6.79
N LYS A 70 -8.85 -3.01 -7.10
CA LYS A 70 -9.78 -4.13 -7.19
C LYS A 70 -9.27 -5.32 -6.41
N VAL A 71 -10.18 -6.09 -5.82
CA VAL A 71 -9.84 -7.39 -5.25
C VAL A 71 -9.73 -8.41 -6.39
N ILE A 72 -8.55 -9.00 -6.55
CA ILE A 72 -8.29 -10.03 -7.59
C ILE A 72 -8.50 -11.42 -7.02
N GLN A 73 -8.06 -11.61 -5.78
CA GLN A 73 -8.17 -12.86 -5.05
C GLN A 73 -8.26 -12.54 -3.56
N SER A 74 -9.14 -13.23 -2.85
CA SER A 74 -9.19 -13.20 -1.40
C SER A 74 -9.64 -14.56 -0.88
N PRO A 75 -9.16 -15.01 0.30
CA PRO A 75 -9.76 -16.13 1.00
C PRO A 75 -11.17 -15.82 1.50
N ASP A 76 -11.52 -14.53 1.64
CA ASP A 76 -12.85 -14.08 2.03
C ASP A 76 -13.70 -13.76 0.77
N PRO A 77 -14.78 -14.53 0.51
CA PRO A 77 -15.62 -14.33 -0.67
C PRO A 77 -16.51 -13.08 -0.59
N ASP A 78 -16.73 -12.53 0.60
CA ASP A 78 -17.57 -11.33 0.81
C ASP A 78 -16.73 -10.04 0.77
N LEU A 79 -15.40 -10.16 0.74
CA LEU A 79 -14.49 -9.03 0.68
C LEU A 79 -14.52 -8.37 -0.70
N THR A 80 -14.83 -7.08 -0.72
CA THR A 80 -14.91 -6.28 -1.96
C THR A 80 -14.12 -4.97 -1.82
N GLU A 81 -13.89 -4.27 -2.93
CA GLU A 81 -13.23 -2.97 -2.93
C GLU A 81 -14.01 -1.86 -2.19
N ASN A 82 -15.27 -2.12 -1.82
CA ASN A 82 -16.10 -1.20 -1.04
C ASN A 82 -15.90 -1.35 0.48
N ASP A 83 -15.13 -2.35 0.92
CA ASP A 83 -14.84 -2.53 2.33
C ASP A 83 -13.94 -1.41 2.84
N GLU A 84 -14.45 -0.59 3.77
CA GLU A 84 -13.73 0.58 4.31
C GLU A 84 -12.43 0.20 5.01
N SER A 85 -12.40 -0.96 5.67
CA SER A 85 -11.21 -1.44 6.38
C SER A 85 -10.12 -1.87 5.39
N LEU A 86 -10.52 -2.51 4.28
CA LEU A 86 -9.60 -2.84 3.19
C LEU A 86 -9.11 -1.59 2.47
N GLN A 87 -9.98 -0.60 2.25
CA GLN A 87 -9.59 0.69 1.66
C GLN A 87 -8.53 1.40 2.51
N GLU A 88 -8.72 1.42 3.83
CA GLU A 88 -7.75 2.01 4.76
C GLU A 88 -6.42 1.25 4.73
N GLU A 89 -6.45 -0.09 4.76
CA GLU A 89 -5.24 -0.92 4.72
C GLU A 89 -4.49 -0.76 3.40
N ALA A 90 -5.20 -0.78 2.28
CA ALA A 90 -4.64 -0.53 0.96
C ALA A 90 -3.99 0.86 0.88
N GLY A 91 -4.61 1.88 1.48
CA GLY A 91 -4.05 3.23 1.55
C GLY A 91 -2.74 3.30 2.33
N LYS A 92 -2.66 2.62 3.48
CA LYS A 92 -1.42 2.55 4.29
C LYS A 92 -0.28 1.85 3.55
N ILE A 93 -0.58 0.73 2.89
CA ILE A 93 0.39 -0.01 2.09
C ILE A 93 0.85 0.86 0.91
N LEU A 94 -0.08 1.49 0.19
CA LEU A 94 0.24 2.37 -0.93
C LEU A 94 1.13 3.54 -0.51
N ASN A 95 0.85 4.16 0.63
CA ASN A 95 1.69 5.24 1.16
C ASN A 95 3.11 4.73 1.42
N SER A 96 3.25 3.55 2.04
CA SER A 96 4.56 2.93 2.29
C SER A 96 5.32 2.61 1.00
N ILE A 97 4.61 2.15 -0.04
CA ILE A 97 5.19 1.91 -1.38
C ILE A 97 5.71 3.22 -1.98
N ILE A 98 4.92 4.29 -1.93
CA ILE A 98 5.30 5.61 -2.47
C ILE A 98 6.48 6.19 -1.68
N GLU A 99 6.44 6.16 -0.36
CA GLU A 99 7.53 6.63 0.51
C GLU A 99 8.82 5.87 0.23
N ARG A 100 8.75 4.54 0.09
CA ARG A 100 9.89 3.70 -0.26
C ARG A 100 10.44 4.05 -1.64
N GLY A 101 9.57 4.17 -2.65
CA GLY A 101 9.97 4.57 -3.99
C GLY A 101 10.65 5.94 -4.00
N LEU A 102 10.13 6.91 -3.24
CA LEU A 102 10.69 8.27 -3.13
C LEU A 102 12.06 8.24 -2.47
N LYS A 103 12.23 7.42 -1.42
CA LYS A 103 13.50 7.24 -0.70
C LYS A 103 14.56 6.51 -1.52
N ASP A 104 14.14 5.49 -2.28
CA ASP A 104 15.01 4.68 -3.13
C ASP A 104 15.39 5.43 -4.43
N GLY A 105 14.69 6.53 -4.74
CA GLY A 105 14.90 7.30 -5.97
C GLY A 105 14.38 6.61 -7.23
N SER A 106 13.62 5.52 -7.06
CA SER A 106 13.06 4.70 -8.14
C SER A 106 11.62 5.05 -8.52
N VAL A 107 11.03 6.10 -7.93
CA VAL A 107 9.76 6.65 -8.46
C VAL A 107 10.01 7.14 -9.89
N LEU A 108 9.57 6.31 -10.84
CA LEU A 108 9.22 6.76 -12.18
C LEU A 108 7.99 7.67 -12.02
N THR A 109 8.21 8.92 -11.60
CA THR A 109 7.29 9.98 -12.00
C THR A 109 7.42 9.99 -13.51
N THR A 110 6.44 9.41 -14.22
CA THR A 110 6.30 9.70 -15.64
C THR A 110 6.02 11.20 -15.73
N GLU A 111 7.08 12.00 -15.77
CA GLU A 111 7.03 13.36 -16.27
C GLU A 111 6.40 13.23 -17.67
N ARG A 112 5.12 13.60 -17.78
CA ARG A 112 4.57 13.90 -19.08
C ARG A 112 5.41 15.04 -19.64
N LYS A 113 6.35 14.71 -20.54
CA LYS A 113 6.95 15.68 -21.45
C LYS A 113 5.80 16.43 -22.13
N LYS A 114 5.50 17.65 -21.67
CA LYS A 114 4.74 18.60 -22.46
C LYS A 114 5.63 18.94 -23.65
N ASN A 115 5.26 18.43 -24.82
CA ASN A 115 5.73 18.93 -26.09
C ASN A 115 5.05 20.26 -26.42
#